data_AF-A0A946A6J6-F1
#
_entry.id   AF-A0A946A6J6-F1
#
_cell.length_a   1.000
_cell.length_b   1.000
_cell.length_c   1.000
_cell.angle_alpha   90.00
_cell.angle_beta   90.00
_cell.angle_gamma   90.00
#
_symmetry.space_group_name_H-M   'P 1'
#
loop_
_entity.id
_entity.type
_entity.pdbx_description
1 polymer ?
#
loop_
_entity_poly.entity_id
_entity_poly.type
_entity_poly.pdbx_seq_one_letter_code
_entity_poly.pdbx_strand_id
1 'polypeptide(L)' 'MTKIMKFTVDDVRFPTSKDLTGSDAIHTDPDYSATYVTVYTSDNNLKG' A
#
# COMPACT_ATOMS: atom_id res chain seq x y z
N MET A 1 16.12 -23.91 0.35
CA MET A 1 16.41 -22.51 0.76
C MET A 1 15.48 -21.61 -0.01
N THR A 2 14.63 -20.84 0.68
CA THR A 2 13.68 -19.94 0.03
C THR A 2 14.40 -18.68 -0.47
N LYS A 3 14.06 -18.24 -1.68
CA LYS A 3 14.62 -17.04 -2.31
C LYS A 3 13.52 -16.03 -2.59
N ILE A 4 13.83 -14.75 -2.46
CA ILE A 4 12.98 -13.68 -3.00
C ILE A 4 13.20 -13.64 -4.51
N MET A 5 12.12 -13.63 -5.29
CA MET A 5 12.15 -13.75 -6.74
C MET A 5 11.71 -12.48 -7.44
N LYS A 6 10.74 -11.76 -6.87
CA LYS A 6 10.12 -10.59 -7.51
C LYS A 6 9.47 -9.68 -6.47
N PHE A 7 9.35 -8.42 -6.82
CA PHE A 7 8.46 -7.46 -6.16
C PHE A 7 7.42 -6.96 -7.17
N THR A 8 6.17 -6.81 -6.76
CA THR A 8 5.23 -5.90 -7.43
C THR A 8 4.97 -4.71 -6.52
N VAL A 9 4.72 -3.56 -7.12
CA VAL A 9 4.44 -2.32 -6.40
C VAL A 9 3.23 -1.67 -7.04
N ASP A 10 2.25 -1.34 -6.22
CA ASP A 10 1.00 -0.70 -6.63
C ASP A 10 0.85 0.64 -5.90
N ASP A 11 0.50 1.70 -6.63
CA ASP A 11 0.08 2.99 -6.05
C ASP A 11 -1.41 2.88 -5.73
N VAL A 12 -1.72 2.72 -4.44
CA VAL A 12 -3.09 2.57 -3.94
C VAL A 12 -3.50 3.85 -3.24
N ARG A 13 -4.61 4.47 -3.68
CA ARG A 13 -5.16 5.68 -3.09
C ARG A 13 -6.65 5.51 -2.80
N PHE A 14 -7.07 5.97 -1.62
CA PHE A 14 -8.46 6.02 -1.21
C PHE A 14 -8.89 7.49 -1.17
N PRO A 15 -10.06 7.84 -1.73
CA PRO A 15 -10.51 9.23 -1.82
C PRO A 15 -11.13 9.70 -0.50
N THR A 16 -10.38 9.60 0.61
CA THR A 16 -10.81 9.99 1.96
C THR A 16 -11.03 11.49 2.11
N SER A 17 -10.50 12.31 1.19
CA SER A 17 -10.79 13.74 1.13
C SER A 17 -12.28 14.03 0.94
N LYS A 18 -13.06 13.11 0.33
CA LYS A 18 -14.48 13.32 0.05
C LYS A 18 -15.37 13.39 1.29
N ASP A 19 -15.01 12.67 2.34
CA ASP A 19 -15.72 12.67 3.62
C ASP A 19 -14.87 13.27 4.76
N LEU A 20 -13.71 13.83 4.41
CA LEU A 20 -12.73 14.45 5.32
C LEU A 20 -12.21 13.49 6.39
N THR A 21 -12.20 12.19 6.11
CA THR A 21 -11.63 11.21 7.03
C THR A 21 -10.16 11.47 7.24
N GLY A 22 -9.78 11.66 8.51
CA GLY A 22 -8.39 11.90 8.89
C GLY A 22 -7.92 13.34 8.75
N SER A 23 -8.83 14.29 8.48
CA SER A 23 -8.49 15.70 8.43
C SER A 23 -8.00 16.22 9.78
N ASP A 24 -7.00 17.10 9.76
CA ASP A 24 -6.55 17.84 10.92
C ASP A 24 -6.30 19.33 10.57
N ALA A 25 -5.78 20.11 11.52
CA ALA A 25 -5.52 21.54 11.33
C ALA A 25 -4.51 21.86 10.22
N ILE A 26 -3.65 20.91 9.86
CA ILE A 26 -2.58 21.02 8.87
C ILE A 26 -2.94 20.25 7.59
N HIS A 27 -3.51 19.05 7.71
CA HIS A 27 -3.92 18.19 6.59
C HIS A 27 -5.45 18.23 6.45
N THR A 28 -5.97 19.24 5.76
CA THR A 28 -7.42 19.54 5.76
C THR A 28 -8.25 18.56 4.93
N ASP A 29 -7.70 18.03 3.85
CA ASP A 29 -8.39 17.15 2.88
C ASP A 29 -7.51 15.97 2.41
N PRO A 30 -7.00 15.12 3.31
CA PRO A 30 -6.06 14.08 2.94
C PRO A 30 -6.73 12.95 2.15
N ASP A 31 -6.08 12.52 1.07
CA ASP A 31 -6.33 11.22 0.45
C ASP A 31 -5.33 10.20 0.97
N TYR A 32 -5.82 9.27 1.78
CA TYR A 32 -5.01 8.20 2.33
C TYR A 32 -4.48 7.32 1.20
N SER A 33 -3.19 7.04 1.24
CA SER A 33 -2.52 6.26 0.20
C SER A 33 -1.51 5.30 0.78
N ALA A 34 -1.21 4.25 0.03
CA ALA A 34 -0.14 3.32 0.34
C ALA A 34 0.60 2.92 -0.94
N THR A 35 1.92 2.90 -0.87
CA THR A 35 2.75 2.16 -1.81
C THR A 35 2.69 0.69 -1.40
N TYR A 36 1.79 -0.07 -2.02
CA TYR A 36 1.58 -1.46 -1.65
C TYR A 36 2.60 -2.35 -2.36
N VAL A 37 3.41 -3.07 -1.59
CA VAL A 37 4.45 -3.95 -2.13
C VAL A 37 4.05 -5.39 -1.88
N THR A 38 4.15 -6.24 -2.90
CA THR A 38 4.07 -7.69 -2.74
C THR A 38 5.42 -8.32 -3.08
N VAL A 39 5.95 -9.11 -2.16
CA VAL A 39 7.16 -9.91 -2.28
C VAL A 39 6.80 -11.33 -2.66
N TYR A 40 7.28 -11.77 -3.82
CA TYR A 40 7.12 -13.14 -4.28
C TYR A 40 8.38 -13.93 -3.95
N THR A 41 8.18 -15.11 -3.36
CA THR A 41 9.29 -16.02 -3.07
C THR A 41 9.30 -17.20 -4.03
N SER A 42 10.37 -18.01 -3.95
CA SER A 42 10.49 -19.26 -4.69
C SER A 42 9.51 -20.35 -4.20
N ASP A 43 8.88 -20.16 -3.04
CA ASP A 43 7.76 -20.97 -2.57
C ASP A 43 6.45 -20.23 -2.86
N ASN A 44 5.61 -20.81 -3.72
CA ASN A 44 4.36 -20.18 -4.15
C ASN A 44 3.33 -20.01 -3.02
N ASN A 45 3.49 -20.72 -1.90
CA ASN A 45 2.63 -20.59 -0.73
C ASN A 45 3.12 -19.52 0.26
N LEU A 46 4.30 -18.91 0.00
CA LEU A 46 4.86 -17.86 0.83
C LEU A 46 5.04 -16.56 0.03
N LYS A 47 4.27 -15.55 0.41
CA LYS A 47 4.35 -14.18 -0.10
C LYS A 47 4.20 -13.19 1.06
N GLY A 48 4.76 -11.99 0.89
CA GLY A 48 4.68 -10.89 1.85
C GLY A 48 4.27 -9.60 1.19
#